data_AF-A0A9N8HP58-F1
#
_entry.id   AF-A0A9N8HP58-F1
#
_cell.length_a   1.000
_cell.length_b   1.000
_cell.length_c   1.000
_cell.angle_alpha   90.00
_cell.angle_beta   90.00
_cell.angle_gamma   90.00
#
_symmetry.space_group_name_H-M   'P 1'
#
loop_
_entity.id
_entity.type
_entity.pdbx_description
1 polymer ?
#
loop_
_entity_poly.entity_id
_entity_poly.type
_entity_poly.pdbx_seq_one_letter_code
_entity_poly.pdbx_strand_id
1 'polypeptide(L)'
;MLCISTSIAFVGKASLSRGSLSRSSCRLFSSSSSIIGVDSSISRLSTLQTMLAKYGAPGSTGCTKENDLEPILPSQDAPELLASMTDAEDDELSNLHPYLYPIAKSKSSGNLICALRNAYATEGDLDNPWPIVESTIGGPGMQLLSLNSEHLMRRIACEKDFAGDDKEAVDMYNDGLGQGLMKDKVFDSPYVVGDVEKLGYGAEKYSLLRVGPFPDLYRTMSLQHSERDDEASSLIAAEAANGKFSQFGSTYRFYARLLDSFHQREEEARDASRMCLRLPLPTIGLTREDFKEVAVLGLIADKGDSEEEAMVKLQVMYEKIREHEKEDDPQANQGMTPEQMAADEANYLLDTTALTGGPWRDTRAKLAEIFRSVGKEDMAAFVNPYKP
;
A
#
# COMPACT_ATOMS: atom_id res chain seq x y z
N MET A 1 33.18 15.37 -6.09
CA MET A 1 33.83 14.79 -4.89
C MET A 1 32.74 14.66 -3.84
N LEU A 2 31.93 13.61 -3.96
CA LEU A 2 30.73 13.37 -3.14
C LEU A 2 31.06 12.29 -2.12
N CYS A 3 30.83 12.58 -0.85
CA CYS A 3 30.88 11.60 0.22
C CYS A 3 29.73 10.61 0.01
N ILE A 4 30.10 9.35 -0.19
CA ILE A 4 29.21 8.20 -0.17
C ILE A 4 28.94 7.89 1.30
N SER A 5 27.68 7.94 1.72
CA SER A 5 27.25 7.44 3.02
C SER A 5 26.06 6.51 2.82
N THR A 6 26.39 5.22 2.82
CA THR A 6 25.66 4.08 3.39
C THR A 6 24.15 4.20 3.54
N SER A 7 23.43 3.41 2.75
CA SER A 7 22.04 3.01 2.98
C SER A 7 21.91 2.34 4.35
N ILE A 8 21.29 3.03 5.30
CA ILE A 8 20.93 2.47 6.60
C ILE A 8 19.54 1.85 6.47
N ALA A 9 19.46 0.54 6.62
CA ALA A 9 18.23 -0.15 7.00
C ALA A 9 17.69 0.50 8.28
N PHE A 10 16.55 1.18 8.18
CA PHE A 10 15.95 1.90 9.29
C PHE A 10 15.23 0.91 10.22
N VAL A 11 16.00 0.23 11.08
CA VAL A 11 15.47 -0.50 12.24
C VAL A 11 15.46 0.46 13.43
N GLY A 12 14.26 0.91 13.83
CA GLY A 12 14.07 1.79 14.98
C GLY A 12 14.58 1.15 16.28
N LYS A 13 15.64 1.71 16.86
CA LYS A 13 16.08 1.37 18.22
C LYS A 13 15.17 2.05 19.24
N ALA A 14 14.24 1.31 19.82
CA ALA A 14 13.55 1.71 21.05
C ALA A 14 14.46 1.45 22.26
N SER A 15 14.72 2.50 23.05
CA SER A 15 15.53 2.43 24.27
C SER A 15 14.76 1.70 25.39
N LEU A 16 15.35 0.62 25.91
CA LEU A 16 14.90 -0.11 27.09
C LEU A 16 15.04 0.74 28.36
N SER A 17 13.91 1.08 28.99
CA SER A 17 13.87 1.40 30.42
C SER A 17 13.34 0.18 31.19
N ARG A 18 14.10 -0.22 32.22
CA ARG A 18 13.80 -1.37 33.07
C ARG A 18 12.63 -1.06 34.02
N GLY A 19 11.56 -1.83 33.89
CA GLY A 19 10.48 -1.93 34.87
C GLY A 19 10.03 -3.38 35.00
N SER A 20 10.58 -4.08 35.97
CA SER A 20 10.07 -5.38 36.46
C SER A 20 8.62 -5.22 36.91
N LEU A 21 7.71 -6.11 36.51
CA LEU A 21 6.66 -6.66 37.37
C LEU A 21 5.97 -7.90 36.75
N SER A 22 6.10 -8.98 37.50
CA SER A 22 5.44 -10.30 37.52
C SER A 22 4.25 -10.61 36.60
N ARG A 23 4.33 -11.83 36.04
CA ARG A 23 3.27 -12.62 35.41
C ARG A 23 2.01 -12.76 36.27
N SER A 24 0.85 -12.80 35.60
CA SER A 24 -0.24 -13.70 35.98
C SER A 24 -0.93 -14.19 34.72
N SER A 25 -0.87 -15.51 34.55
CA SER A 25 -1.50 -16.27 33.48
C SER A 25 -2.94 -16.56 33.88
N CYS A 26 -3.89 -16.16 33.06
CA CYS A 26 -5.23 -16.73 33.03
C CYS A 26 -5.51 -17.17 31.61
N ARG A 27 -5.35 -18.47 31.36
CA ARG A 27 -5.93 -19.17 30.21
C ARG A 27 -7.44 -19.26 30.45
N LEU A 28 -8.24 -18.80 29.49
CA LEU A 28 -9.60 -19.28 29.29
C LEU A 28 -9.81 -19.56 27.80
N PHE A 29 -10.27 -20.78 27.54
CA PHE A 29 -10.38 -21.44 26.25
C PHE A 29 -11.64 -21.03 25.49
N SER A 30 -11.55 -20.98 24.15
CA SER A 30 -12.38 -21.73 23.17
C SER A 30 -12.05 -21.15 21.79
N SER A 31 -11.81 -21.88 20.69
CA SER A 31 -11.91 -23.32 20.40
C SER A 31 -10.99 -23.56 19.19
N SER A 32 -10.28 -24.69 19.22
CA SER A 32 -9.37 -25.11 18.17
C SER A 32 -10.13 -25.63 16.95
N SER A 33 -9.88 -25.04 15.79
CA SER A 33 -9.88 -25.74 14.51
C SER A 33 -8.55 -25.44 13.84
N SER A 34 -7.67 -26.44 13.83
CA SER A 34 -6.42 -26.43 13.09
C SER A 34 -6.71 -26.47 11.59
N ILE A 35 -6.88 -25.28 11.02
CA ILE A 35 -6.85 -24.98 9.59
C ILE A 35 -6.06 -23.67 9.53
N ILE A 36 -5.05 -23.57 8.66
CA ILE A 36 -4.20 -22.37 8.53
C ILE A 36 -5.08 -21.21 8.02
N GLY A 37 -5.80 -20.55 8.94
CA GLY A 37 -6.53 -19.32 8.68
C GLY A 37 -5.53 -18.18 8.69
N VAL A 38 -5.50 -17.40 7.62
CA VAL A 38 -4.81 -16.12 7.66
C VAL A 38 -5.75 -15.17 8.37
N ASP A 39 -5.45 -14.89 9.65
CA ASP A 39 -6.07 -13.80 10.38
C ASP A 39 -5.79 -12.51 9.60
N SER A 40 -6.68 -12.12 8.69
CA SER A 40 -6.49 -10.91 7.90
C SER A 40 -6.50 -9.73 8.85
N SER A 41 -5.45 -8.90 8.87
CA SER A 41 -5.41 -7.67 9.69
C SER A 41 -6.29 -6.56 9.10
N ILE A 42 -7.38 -6.92 8.43
CA ILE A 42 -8.37 -6.03 7.84
C ILE A 42 -9.52 -5.91 8.81
N SER A 43 -9.64 -4.76 9.47
CA SER A 43 -10.75 -4.53 10.39
C SER A 43 -12.09 -4.49 9.64
N ARG A 44 -13.07 -5.21 10.18
CA ARG A 44 -14.49 -5.19 9.77
C ARG A 44 -14.66 -5.34 8.25
N LEU A 45 -14.03 -6.38 7.68
CA LEU A 45 -14.00 -6.64 6.24
C LEU A 45 -15.39 -6.62 5.59
N SER A 46 -16.41 -7.21 6.22
CA SER A 46 -17.78 -7.21 5.71
C SER A 46 -18.36 -5.79 5.62
N THR A 47 -18.19 -4.98 6.67
CA THR A 47 -18.58 -3.56 6.67
C THR A 47 -17.85 -2.80 5.57
N LEU A 48 -16.53 -2.99 5.45
CA LEU A 48 -15.73 -2.36 4.40
C LEU A 48 -16.28 -2.71 3.01
N GLN A 49 -16.54 -3.99 2.75
CA GLN A 49 -17.09 -4.46 1.48
C GLN A 49 -18.46 -3.84 1.18
N THR A 50 -19.36 -3.76 2.16
CA THR A 50 -20.67 -3.11 2.00
C THR A 50 -20.52 -1.62 1.70
N MET A 51 -19.68 -0.90 2.44
CA MET A 51 -19.45 0.54 2.23
C MET A 51 -18.81 0.80 0.86
N LEU A 52 -17.81 0.03 0.46
CA LEU A 52 -17.19 0.12 -0.86
C LEU A 52 -18.20 -0.15 -1.98
N ALA A 53 -18.98 -1.23 -1.86
CA ALA A 53 -19.99 -1.57 -2.85
C ALA A 53 -20.98 -0.43 -3.08
N LYS A 54 -21.44 0.21 -1.99
CA LYS A 54 -22.44 1.26 -2.07
C LYS A 54 -21.87 2.61 -2.50
N TYR A 55 -20.74 3.03 -1.93
CA TYR A 55 -20.24 4.41 -2.03
C TYR A 55 -19.01 4.58 -2.91
N GLY A 56 -18.38 3.49 -3.37
CA GLY A 56 -17.07 3.54 -4.02
C GLY A 56 -15.92 3.74 -3.03
N ALA A 57 -14.70 3.79 -3.56
CA ALA A 57 -13.47 4.01 -2.83
C ALA A 57 -12.97 5.44 -3.04
N PRO A 58 -13.04 6.34 -2.02
CA PRO A 58 -12.49 7.69 -2.16
C PRO A 58 -10.97 7.65 -2.35
N GLY A 59 -10.46 8.54 -3.21
CA GLY A 59 -9.04 8.62 -3.58
C GLY A 59 -8.59 7.63 -4.66
N SER A 60 -9.44 6.69 -5.06
CA SER A 60 -9.20 5.76 -6.18
C SER A 60 -9.32 6.47 -7.53
N THR A 61 -8.70 5.92 -8.57
CA THR A 61 -8.84 6.38 -9.96
C THR A 61 -9.89 5.59 -10.75
N GLY A 62 -10.07 4.30 -10.46
CA GLY A 62 -10.99 3.40 -11.17
C GLY A 62 -12.16 2.89 -10.35
N CYS A 63 -12.18 3.09 -9.03
CA CYS A 63 -13.16 2.50 -8.11
C CYS A 63 -14.02 3.53 -7.37
N THR A 64 -14.20 4.74 -7.90
CA THR A 64 -14.89 5.85 -7.21
C THR A 64 -16.41 5.86 -7.34
N LYS A 65 -16.96 5.09 -8.29
CA LYS A 65 -18.40 5.14 -8.59
C LYS A 65 -19.22 4.38 -7.55
N GLU A 66 -20.33 4.97 -7.15
CA GLU A 66 -21.33 4.32 -6.31
C GLU A 66 -21.94 3.10 -7.02
N ASN A 67 -22.22 2.04 -6.26
CA ASN A 67 -22.83 0.80 -6.74
C ASN A 67 -22.04 0.07 -7.84
N ASP A 68 -20.75 0.39 -8.01
CA ASP A 68 -19.87 -0.18 -9.05
C ASP A 68 -18.96 -1.28 -8.53
N LEU A 69 -18.70 -1.35 -7.22
CA LEU A 69 -17.82 -2.33 -6.62
C LEU A 69 -18.58 -3.60 -6.20
N GLU A 70 -18.11 -4.77 -6.65
CA GLU A 70 -18.59 -6.08 -6.21
C GLU A 70 -17.65 -6.66 -5.16
N PRO A 71 -18.16 -7.01 -3.96
CA PRO A 71 -17.38 -7.72 -2.96
C PRO A 71 -16.82 -9.03 -3.50
N ILE A 72 -15.55 -9.28 -3.26
CA ILE A 72 -14.92 -10.58 -3.51
C ILE A 72 -15.09 -11.39 -2.22
N LEU A 73 -16.01 -12.35 -2.24
CA LEU A 73 -16.32 -13.15 -1.07
C LEU A 73 -15.33 -14.32 -0.94
N PRO A 74 -14.85 -14.61 0.28
CA PRO A 74 -14.16 -15.86 0.54
C PRO A 74 -15.14 -17.02 0.34
N SER A 75 -14.78 -17.99 -0.49
CA SER A 75 -15.52 -19.24 -0.67
C SER A 75 -15.51 -20.11 0.58
N GLN A 76 -16.58 -20.87 0.81
CA GLN A 76 -16.79 -21.65 2.05
C GLN A 76 -15.90 -22.90 2.23
N ASP A 77 -15.16 -23.35 1.20
CA ASP A 77 -14.48 -24.65 1.19
C ASP A 77 -12.95 -24.61 1.35
N ALA A 78 -12.36 -23.44 1.64
CA ALA A 78 -10.92 -23.32 1.82
C ALA A 78 -10.55 -22.37 2.98
N PRO A 79 -9.41 -22.59 3.68
CA PRO A 79 -8.94 -21.66 4.71
C PRO A 79 -8.90 -20.25 4.14
N GLU A 80 -9.44 -19.27 4.88
CA GLU A 80 -9.70 -17.83 4.59
C GLU A 80 -8.82 -17.10 3.54
N LEU A 81 -8.71 -17.64 2.33
CA LEU A 81 -7.84 -17.13 1.26
C LEU A 81 -8.22 -17.59 -0.16
N LEU A 82 -9.06 -18.62 -0.33
CA LEU A 82 -8.63 -19.67 -1.27
C LEU A 82 -9.70 -20.44 -2.08
N ALA A 83 -10.82 -19.85 -2.49
CA ALA A 83 -11.56 -20.44 -3.63
C ALA A 83 -12.32 -19.48 -4.56
N SER A 84 -11.93 -18.20 -4.61
CA SER A 84 -12.02 -17.47 -5.88
C SER A 84 -10.80 -17.70 -6.76
N MET A 85 -9.74 -18.29 -6.21
CA MET A 85 -8.46 -18.48 -6.88
C MET A 85 -8.18 -19.98 -7.08
N THR A 86 -8.12 -20.44 -8.34
CA THR A 86 -7.88 -21.85 -8.70
C THR A 86 -6.59 -21.99 -9.52
N ASP A 87 -5.96 -23.16 -9.51
CA ASP A 87 -4.83 -23.52 -10.42
C ASP A 87 -5.25 -23.58 -11.91
N ALA A 88 -6.50 -23.22 -12.23
CA ALA A 88 -6.94 -23.10 -13.60
C ALA A 88 -6.22 -21.92 -14.27
N GLU A 89 -5.77 -22.11 -15.51
CA GLU A 89 -5.18 -21.05 -16.34
C GLU A 89 -6.12 -19.82 -16.48
N ASP A 90 -7.41 -20.00 -16.18
CA ASP A 90 -8.47 -19.00 -16.26
C ASP A 90 -8.74 -18.22 -14.95
N ASP A 91 -8.01 -18.49 -13.86
CA ASP A 91 -8.14 -17.71 -12.63
C ASP A 91 -7.48 -16.34 -12.79
N GLU A 92 -8.29 -15.34 -13.11
CA GLU A 92 -7.89 -13.94 -13.30
C GLU A 92 -7.12 -13.39 -12.09
N LEU A 93 -7.49 -13.78 -10.87
CA LEU A 93 -6.87 -13.29 -9.64
C LEU A 93 -5.46 -13.87 -9.42
N SER A 94 -5.11 -15.00 -10.07
CA SER A 94 -3.74 -15.56 -10.03
C SER A 94 -2.69 -14.56 -10.50
N ASN A 95 -3.10 -13.65 -11.38
CA ASN A 95 -2.30 -12.58 -11.93
C ASN A 95 -2.49 -11.24 -11.19
N LEU A 96 -2.98 -11.24 -9.96
CA LEU A 96 -2.89 -10.12 -9.02
C LEU A 96 -1.50 -10.11 -8.36
N HIS A 97 -1.01 -8.94 -7.94
CA HIS A 97 0.26 -8.82 -7.22
C HIS A 97 0.29 -9.76 -5.99
N PRO A 98 1.36 -10.53 -5.73
CA PRO A 98 1.36 -11.62 -4.74
C PRO A 98 1.13 -11.20 -3.28
N TYR A 99 1.39 -9.93 -2.93
CA TYR A 99 1.17 -9.40 -1.58
C TYR A 99 -0.23 -8.84 -1.34
N LEU A 100 -1.14 -8.93 -2.32
CA LEU A 100 -2.47 -8.35 -2.23
C LEU A 100 -3.53 -9.37 -1.84
N TYR A 101 -4.37 -8.98 -0.88
CA TYR A 101 -5.62 -9.63 -0.56
C TYR A 101 -6.78 -8.88 -1.24
N PRO A 102 -7.48 -9.49 -2.21
CA PRO A 102 -8.56 -8.81 -2.94
C PRO A 102 -9.81 -8.61 -2.07
N ILE A 103 -10.40 -7.41 -2.09
CA ILE A 103 -11.58 -7.05 -1.28
C ILE A 103 -12.82 -6.85 -2.16
N ALA A 104 -12.68 -6.07 -3.24
CA ALA A 104 -13.76 -5.76 -4.16
C ALA A 104 -13.23 -5.45 -5.57
N LYS A 105 -14.04 -5.70 -6.60
CA LYS A 105 -13.71 -5.41 -8.01
C LYS A 105 -14.72 -4.43 -8.60
N SER A 106 -14.23 -3.44 -9.35
CA SER A 106 -15.09 -2.51 -10.09
C SER A 106 -15.63 -3.18 -11.35
N LYS A 107 -16.95 -3.09 -11.57
CA LYS A 107 -17.58 -3.54 -12.81
C LYS A 107 -17.15 -2.68 -14.00
N SER A 108 -17.01 -1.37 -13.78
CA SER A 108 -16.78 -0.42 -14.86
C SER A 108 -15.33 -0.26 -15.29
N SER A 109 -14.37 -0.31 -14.35
CA SER A 109 -12.94 -0.21 -14.67
C SER A 109 -12.22 -1.56 -14.69
N GLY A 110 -12.75 -2.57 -13.98
CA GLY A 110 -12.05 -3.82 -13.71
C GLY A 110 -10.99 -3.72 -12.61
N ASN A 111 -10.74 -2.53 -12.06
CA ASN A 111 -9.77 -2.32 -10.98
C ASN A 111 -10.25 -2.98 -9.69
N LEU A 112 -9.30 -3.33 -8.83
CA LEU A 112 -9.54 -3.96 -7.55
C LEU A 112 -9.14 -3.05 -6.40
N ILE A 113 -9.96 -3.10 -5.35
CA ILE A 113 -9.57 -2.66 -4.02
C ILE A 113 -9.00 -3.88 -3.28
N CYS A 114 -7.79 -3.73 -2.76
CA CYS A 114 -7.06 -4.78 -2.08
C CYS A 114 -6.48 -4.29 -0.76
N ALA A 115 -6.22 -5.20 0.18
CA ALA A 115 -5.34 -4.95 1.30
C ALA A 115 -3.92 -5.45 0.98
N LEU A 116 -2.90 -4.66 1.33
CA LEU A 116 -1.50 -4.99 1.13
C LEU A 116 -0.95 -5.64 2.41
N ARG A 117 -0.59 -6.92 2.32
CA ARG A 117 0.09 -7.61 3.41
C ARG A 117 1.57 -7.25 3.42
N ASN A 118 2.07 -6.78 4.56
CA ASN A 118 3.51 -6.53 4.73
C ASN A 118 4.25 -7.86 4.97
N ALA A 119 5.01 -8.32 3.97
CA ALA A 119 5.79 -9.55 4.04
C ALA A 119 6.94 -9.51 5.08
N TYR A 120 7.34 -8.32 5.50
CA TYR A 120 8.47 -8.09 6.41
C TYR A 120 8.04 -7.37 7.68
N ALA A 121 6.75 -7.46 8.04
CA ALA A 121 6.26 -7.00 9.32
C ALA A 121 7.13 -7.60 10.45
N THR A 122 7.70 -6.72 11.26
CA THR A 122 8.35 -7.11 12.53
C THR A 122 7.29 -7.40 13.59
N GLU A 123 7.67 -7.94 14.76
CA GLU A 123 6.69 -8.20 15.84
C GLU A 123 5.87 -6.96 16.23
N GLY A 124 6.42 -5.75 16.07
CA GLY A 124 5.69 -4.49 16.29
C GLY A 124 4.74 -4.09 15.16
N ASP A 125 4.89 -4.68 13.97
CA ASP A 125 4.09 -4.41 12.78
C ASP A 125 2.94 -5.41 12.58
N LEU A 126 3.00 -6.58 13.23
CA LEU A 126 1.94 -7.60 13.16
C LEU A 126 0.58 -7.07 13.66
N ASP A 127 0.63 -6.06 14.52
CA ASP A 127 -0.54 -5.39 15.07
C ASP A 127 -1.07 -4.24 14.20
N ASN A 128 -0.33 -3.84 13.15
CA ASN A 128 -0.74 -2.75 12.28
C ASN A 128 -1.73 -3.28 11.23
N PRO A 129 -2.91 -2.66 11.08
CA PRO A 129 -3.85 -3.08 10.06
C PRO A 129 -3.26 -2.87 8.65
N TRP A 130 -3.65 -3.71 7.71
CA TRP A 130 -3.08 -3.68 6.36
C TRP A 130 -3.50 -2.43 5.58
N PRO A 131 -2.57 -1.76 4.87
CA PRO A 131 -2.91 -0.67 3.96
C PRO A 131 -3.90 -1.09 2.89
N ILE A 132 -4.83 -0.20 2.54
CA ILE A 132 -5.77 -0.40 1.44
C ILE A 132 -5.25 0.28 0.19
N VAL A 133 -5.17 -0.47 -0.88
CA VAL A 133 -4.62 -0.06 -2.16
C VAL A 133 -5.61 -0.34 -3.29
N GLU A 134 -5.46 0.39 -4.39
CA GLU A 134 -6.01 0.05 -5.68
C GLU A 134 -4.98 -0.73 -6.50
N SER A 135 -5.40 -1.71 -7.29
CA SER A 135 -4.54 -2.44 -8.23
C SER A 135 -5.35 -2.95 -9.43
N THR A 136 -4.65 -3.43 -10.45
CA THR A 136 -5.23 -4.01 -11.67
C THR A 136 -4.66 -5.39 -11.92
N ILE A 137 -5.46 -6.28 -12.50
CA ILE A 137 -4.98 -7.62 -12.87
C ILE A 137 -3.93 -7.50 -13.96
N GLY A 138 -2.76 -8.10 -13.73
CA GLY A 138 -1.62 -8.01 -14.64
C GLY A 138 -1.00 -6.61 -14.73
N GLY A 139 -1.44 -5.66 -13.91
CA GLY A 139 -0.82 -4.34 -13.83
C GLY A 139 0.57 -4.40 -13.17
N PRO A 140 1.44 -3.42 -13.42
CA PRO A 140 2.79 -3.39 -12.86
C PRO A 140 2.82 -3.09 -11.35
N GLY A 141 1.70 -2.68 -10.74
CA GLY A 141 1.74 -2.20 -9.38
C GLY A 141 0.40 -1.86 -8.74
N MET A 142 0.46 -0.94 -7.79
CA MET A 142 -0.63 -0.56 -6.91
C MET A 142 -0.53 0.90 -6.48
N GLN A 143 -1.65 1.48 -6.06
CA GLN A 143 -1.71 2.84 -5.52
C GLN A 143 -2.33 2.83 -4.12
N LEU A 144 -1.66 3.48 -3.17
CA LEU A 144 -2.18 3.62 -1.81
C LEU A 144 -3.43 4.49 -1.78
N LEU A 145 -4.48 3.99 -1.13
CA LEU A 145 -5.72 4.74 -0.86
C LEU A 145 -5.77 5.16 0.61
N SER A 146 -5.43 4.25 1.51
CA SER A 146 -5.52 4.45 2.95
C SER A 146 -4.52 3.58 3.69
N LEU A 147 -4.04 4.05 4.83
CA LEU A 147 -3.16 3.25 5.70
C LEU A 147 -3.84 2.02 6.32
N ASN A 148 -5.18 1.99 6.36
CA ASN A 148 -5.95 0.85 6.84
C ASN A 148 -7.45 0.94 6.44
N SER A 149 -8.21 -0.12 6.71
CA SER A 149 -9.64 -0.18 6.43
C SER A 149 -10.45 0.83 7.25
N GLU A 150 -10.12 1.05 8.52
CA GLU A 150 -10.86 1.96 9.41
C GLU A 150 -10.78 3.42 8.98
N HIS A 151 -9.61 3.89 8.59
CA HIS A 151 -9.42 5.21 8.00
C HIS A 151 -10.29 5.36 6.74
N LEU A 152 -10.29 4.36 5.85
CA LEU A 152 -11.06 4.43 4.62
C LEU A 152 -12.57 4.46 4.89
N MET A 153 -13.08 3.57 5.75
CA MET A 153 -14.49 3.52 6.11
C MET A 153 -14.94 4.80 6.81
N ARG A 154 -14.16 5.31 7.78
CA ARG A 154 -14.48 6.55 8.49
C ARG A 154 -14.47 7.75 7.53
N ARG A 155 -13.58 7.78 6.54
CA ARG A 155 -13.56 8.81 5.49
C ARG A 155 -14.84 8.78 4.67
N ILE A 156 -15.28 7.60 4.22
CA ILE A 156 -16.56 7.45 3.50
C ILE A 156 -17.71 7.99 4.37
N ALA A 157 -17.78 7.60 5.65
CA ALA A 157 -18.81 8.06 6.56
C ALA A 157 -18.83 9.59 6.72
N CYS A 158 -17.67 10.22 6.95
CA CYS A 158 -17.63 11.67 7.16
C CYS A 158 -17.88 12.47 5.87
N GLU A 159 -17.44 11.98 4.70
CA GLU A 159 -17.74 12.63 3.42
C GLU A 159 -19.24 12.55 3.10
N LYS A 160 -19.89 11.42 3.38
CA LYS A 160 -21.34 11.25 3.18
C LYS A 160 -22.20 12.02 4.17
N ASP A 161 -21.76 12.11 5.41
CA ASP A 161 -22.38 13.00 6.41
C ASP A 161 -22.30 14.46 5.96
N PHE A 162 -21.12 14.92 5.51
CA PHE A 162 -20.92 16.30 5.06
C PHE A 162 -21.67 16.65 3.78
N ALA A 163 -21.86 15.69 2.87
CA ALA A 163 -22.66 15.89 1.67
C ALA A 163 -24.16 16.07 1.97
N GLY A 164 -24.61 15.79 3.21
CA GLY A 164 -26.02 15.80 3.59
C GLY A 164 -26.82 14.63 3.01
N ASP A 165 -26.11 13.65 2.43
CA ASP A 165 -26.68 12.66 1.53
C ASP A 165 -27.06 11.35 2.22
N ASP A 166 -26.43 10.96 3.35
CA ASP A 166 -26.69 9.62 3.87
C ASP A 166 -26.35 9.39 5.36
N LYS A 167 -27.38 9.29 6.22
CA LYS A 167 -27.22 8.76 7.60
C LYS A 167 -26.83 7.28 7.61
N GLU A 168 -27.20 6.53 6.58
CA GLU A 168 -26.93 5.10 6.49
C GLU A 168 -25.42 4.81 6.42
N ALA A 169 -24.63 5.67 5.77
CA ALA A 169 -23.17 5.54 5.72
C ALA A 169 -22.55 5.62 7.12
N VAL A 170 -23.06 6.55 7.94
CA VAL A 170 -22.64 6.72 9.34
C VAL A 170 -23.10 5.55 10.19
N ASP A 171 -24.35 5.10 10.02
CA ASP A 171 -24.90 3.97 10.76
C ASP A 171 -24.13 2.67 10.45
N MET A 172 -23.84 2.40 9.17
CA MET A 172 -22.99 1.28 8.74
C MET A 172 -21.59 1.38 9.37
N TYR A 173 -20.96 2.55 9.32
CA TYR A 173 -19.64 2.73 9.90
C TYR A 173 -19.64 2.57 11.42
N ASN A 174 -20.66 3.05 12.11
CA ASN A 174 -20.75 2.99 13.57
C ASN A 174 -21.20 1.62 14.10
N ASP A 175 -21.76 0.75 13.26
CA ASP A 175 -22.20 -0.58 13.68
C ASP A 175 -21.04 -1.41 14.25
N GLY A 176 -21.18 -1.85 15.50
CA GLY A 176 -20.13 -2.59 16.21
C GLY A 176 -19.05 -1.72 16.90
N LEU A 177 -19.02 -0.40 16.70
CA LEU A 177 -18.05 0.49 17.35
C LEU A 177 -18.50 0.92 18.76
N GLY A 178 -17.52 1.31 19.59
CA GLY A 178 -17.72 1.80 20.96
C GLY A 178 -17.93 0.69 21.99
N GLN A 179 -17.69 -0.57 21.61
CA GLN A 179 -17.93 -1.75 22.44
C GLN A 179 -16.66 -2.24 23.16
N GLY A 180 -15.50 -1.62 22.92
CA GLY A 180 -14.22 -2.02 23.46
C GLY A 180 -13.67 -3.30 22.84
N LEU A 181 -14.17 -3.68 21.65
CA LEU A 181 -13.79 -4.92 20.95
C LEU A 181 -12.53 -4.74 20.10
N MET A 182 -12.22 -3.50 19.71
CA MET A 182 -11.05 -3.17 18.91
C MET A 182 -9.83 -2.91 19.79
N LYS A 183 -8.66 -3.39 19.35
CA LYS A 183 -7.39 -3.23 20.09
C LYS A 183 -6.99 -1.76 20.23
N ASP A 184 -7.17 -0.97 19.17
CA ASP A 184 -6.95 0.47 19.19
C ASP A 184 -8.27 1.21 19.48
N LYS A 185 -8.29 1.95 20.60
CA LYS A 185 -9.44 2.76 21.02
C LYS A 185 -9.78 3.87 20.02
N VAL A 186 -8.80 4.35 19.26
CA VAL A 186 -9.03 5.38 18.22
C VAL A 186 -9.90 4.80 17.10
N PHE A 187 -9.68 3.54 16.74
CA PHE A 187 -10.49 2.82 15.76
C PHE A 187 -11.83 2.36 16.32
N ASP A 188 -11.92 2.09 17.63
CA ASP A 188 -13.20 1.75 18.28
C ASP A 188 -14.15 2.94 18.43
N SER A 189 -13.68 4.17 18.26
CA SER A 189 -14.50 5.37 18.50
C SER A 189 -15.53 5.58 17.37
N PRO A 190 -16.84 5.65 17.67
CA PRO A 190 -17.84 5.98 16.65
C PRO A 190 -17.64 7.37 16.06
N TYR A 191 -18.00 7.54 14.79
CA TYR A 191 -18.13 8.85 14.16
C TYR A 191 -19.39 9.58 14.67
N VAL A 192 -19.29 10.89 14.92
CA VAL A 192 -20.42 11.71 15.37
C VAL A 192 -20.95 12.54 14.20
N VAL A 193 -22.23 12.37 13.89
CA VAL A 193 -22.95 13.13 12.86
C VAL A 193 -22.78 14.64 13.09
N GLY A 194 -22.42 15.37 12.04
CA GLY A 194 -22.19 16.82 12.06
C GLY A 194 -20.79 17.22 12.55
N ASP A 195 -19.88 16.29 12.86
CA ASP A 195 -18.53 16.67 13.31
C ASP A 195 -17.71 17.38 12.23
N VAL A 196 -17.95 17.07 10.95
CA VAL A 196 -17.33 17.81 9.83
C VAL A 196 -17.79 19.26 9.80
N GLU A 197 -19.10 19.50 9.88
CA GLU A 197 -19.68 20.86 9.92
C GLU A 197 -19.20 21.63 11.14
N LYS A 198 -19.18 20.97 12.31
CA LYS A 198 -18.70 21.54 13.57
C LYS A 198 -17.24 21.97 13.51
N LEU A 199 -16.40 21.25 12.77
CA LEU A 199 -15.02 21.65 12.51
C LEU A 199 -14.93 22.89 11.60
N GLY A 200 -15.87 23.04 10.66
CA GLY A 200 -16.03 24.25 9.84
C GLY A 200 -15.03 24.40 8.67
N TYR A 201 -14.25 23.36 8.38
CA TYR A 201 -13.22 23.38 7.32
C TYR A 201 -13.49 22.43 6.15
N GLY A 202 -14.66 21.77 6.13
CA GLY A 202 -15.04 20.79 5.10
C GLY A 202 -14.46 19.39 5.32
N ALA A 203 -14.96 18.43 4.53
CA ALA A 203 -14.65 17.00 4.70
C ALA A 203 -13.19 16.64 4.45
N GLU A 204 -12.52 17.28 3.48
CA GLU A 204 -11.11 17.01 3.17
C GLU A 204 -10.20 17.33 4.37
N LYS A 205 -10.35 18.53 4.93
CA LYS A 205 -9.56 18.98 6.09
C LYS A 205 -9.96 18.24 7.37
N TYR A 206 -11.23 17.88 7.52
CA TYR A 206 -11.66 16.99 8.60
C TYR A 206 -10.95 15.64 8.50
N SER A 207 -10.93 15.02 7.33
CA SER A 207 -10.30 13.72 7.10
C SER A 207 -8.82 13.74 7.48
N LEU A 208 -8.06 14.74 7.01
CA LEU A 208 -6.64 14.90 7.33
C LEU A 208 -6.35 15.14 8.82
N LEU A 209 -7.25 15.79 9.55
CA LEU A 209 -7.05 16.16 10.95
C LEU A 209 -7.60 15.14 11.96
N ARG A 210 -8.66 14.41 11.60
CA ARG A 210 -9.47 13.60 12.52
C ARG A 210 -9.63 12.14 12.11
N VAL A 211 -9.35 11.80 10.86
CA VAL A 211 -9.51 10.44 10.33
C VAL A 211 -8.16 9.80 10.10
N GLY A 212 -7.35 10.35 9.21
CA GLY A 212 -6.06 9.79 8.84
C GLY A 212 -5.41 10.53 7.69
N PRO A 213 -4.14 10.23 7.38
CA PRO A 213 -3.50 10.78 6.20
C PRO A 213 -3.98 10.01 4.95
N PHE A 214 -4.33 10.74 3.89
CA PHE A 214 -4.75 10.17 2.61
C PHE A 214 -3.92 10.75 1.45
N PRO A 215 -3.27 9.92 0.62
CA PRO A 215 -2.37 10.41 -0.42
C PRO A 215 -3.04 11.38 -1.41
N ASP A 216 -4.28 11.10 -1.82
CA ASP A 216 -5.04 11.98 -2.71
C ASP A 216 -5.36 13.33 -2.08
N LEU A 217 -5.71 13.40 -0.79
CA LEU A 217 -5.97 14.68 -0.12
C LEU A 217 -4.70 15.53 0.03
N TYR A 218 -3.53 14.90 0.23
CA TYR A 218 -2.25 15.63 0.17
C TYR A 218 -1.95 16.15 -1.24
N ARG A 219 -2.26 15.37 -2.29
CA ARG A 219 -2.14 15.83 -3.69
C ARG A 219 -3.05 17.03 -3.95
N THR A 220 -4.32 16.92 -3.59
CA THR A 220 -5.30 18.02 -3.71
C THR A 220 -4.84 19.27 -2.98
N MET A 221 -4.41 19.14 -1.73
CA MET A 221 -3.91 20.27 -0.94
C MET A 221 -2.69 20.94 -1.59
N SER A 222 -1.74 20.15 -2.10
CA SER A 222 -0.55 20.66 -2.80
C SER A 222 -0.94 21.43 -4.05
N LEU A 223 -1.82 20.85 -4.88
CA LEU A 223 -2.31 21.49 -6.11
C LEU A 223 -3.08 22.78 -5.82
N GLN A 224 -3.94 22.81 -4.79
CA GLN A 224 -4.65 24.03 -4.38
C GLN A 224 -3.72 25.17 -3.95
N HIS A 225 -2.58 24.85 -3.31
CA HIS A 225 -1.56 25.86 -3.01
C HIS A 225 -0.83 26.31 -4.27
N SER A 226 -0.50 25.37 -5.16
CA SER A 226 0.10 25.66 -6.47
C SER A 226 -0.75 26.60 -7.32
N GLU A 227 -2.08 26.38 -7.37
CA GLU A 227 -3.04 27.22 -8.09
C GLU A 227 -3.12 28.66 -7.58
N ARG A 228 -2.64 28.91 -6.35
CA ARG A 228 -2.59 30.22 -5.71
C ARG A 228 -1.20 30.85 -5.78
N ASP A 229 -0.32 30.30 -6.61
CA ASP A 229 1.09 30.68 -6.74
C ASP A 229 1.87 30.59 -5.40
N ASP A 230 1.42 29.72 -4.49
CA ASP A 230 2.09 29.44 -3.21
C ASP A 230 2.95 28.18 -3.33
N GLU A 231 4.08 28.31 -4.03
CA GLU A 231 5.05 27.24 -4.27
C GLU A 231 5.52 26.60 -2.96
N ALA A 232 5.86 27.41 -1.96
CA ALA A 232 6.40 26.91 -0.69
C ALA A 232 5.40 26.00 0.03
N SER A 233 4.15 26.44 0.19
CA SER A 233 3.12 25.60 0.85
C SER A 233 2.76 24.38 0.02
N SER A 234 2.79 24.49 -1.32
CA SER A 234 2.56 23.39 -2.24
C SER A 234 3.59 22.27 -2.05
N LEU A 235 4.89 22.63 -2.06
CA LEU A 235 5.98 21.67 -1.88
C LEU A 235 6.01 21.09 -0.45
N ILE A 236 5.74 21.90 0.58
CA ILE A 236 5.63 21.42 1.98
C ILE A 236 4.52 20.37 2.11
N ALA A 237 3.36 20.60 1.48
CA ALA A 237 2.26 19.63 1.51
C ALA A 237 2.64 18.31 0.83
N ALA A 238 3.30 18.37 -0.33
CA ALA A 238 3.73 17.19 -1.06
C ALA A 238 4.85 16.43 -0.32
N GLU A 239 5.83 17.13 0.26
CA GLU A 239 6.90 16.52 1.04
C GLU A 239 6.37 15.88 2.34
N ALA A 240 5.39 16.51 2.99
CA ALA A 240 4.71 15.93 4.16
C ALA A 240 4.03 14.60 3.83
N ALA A 241 3.55 14.41 2.60
CA ALA A 241 3.02 13.14 2.13
C ALA A 241 4.11 12.07 2.07
N ASN A 242 5.28 12.39 1.50
CA ASN A 242 6.43 11.46 1.44
C ASN A 242 6.84 10.96 2.82
N GLY A 243 6.82 11.82 3.84
CA GLY A 243 7.10 11.42 5.23
C GLY A 243 6.03 10.50 5.84
N LYS A 244 4.76 10.64 5.43
CA LYS A 244 3.64 9.84 5.95
C LYS A 244 3.44 8.52 5.24
N PHE A 245 3.88 8.43 3.99
CA PHE A 245 3.70 7.28 3.10
C PHE A 245 5.05 6.78 2.59
N SER A 246 6.06 6.72 3.47
CA SER A 246 7.48 6.54 3.10
C SER A 246 7.83 5.25 2.36
N GLN A 247 6.90 4.28 2.32
CA GLN A 247 7.08 3.00 1.61
C GLN A 247 6.45 3.00 0.20
N PHE A 248 5.80 4.09 -0.21
CA PHE A 248 5.08 4.17 -1.49
C PHE A 248 5.71 5.18 -2.45
N GLY A 249 6.25 4.67 -3.56
CA GLY A 249 6.84 5.48 -4.63
C GLY A 249 5.89 6.51 -5.24
N SER A 250 4.59 6.20 -5.30
CA SER A 250 3.58 7.10 -5.87
C SER A 250 3.56 8.53 -5.30
N THR A 251 3.94 8.72 -4.03
CA THR A 251 4.03 10.08 -3.45
C THR A 251 5.27 10.82 -3.93
N TYR A 252 6.41 10.14 -4.05
CA TYR A 252 7.63 10.70 -4.64
C TYR A 252 7.46 10.98 -6.13
N ARG A 253 6.73 10.13 -6.86
CA ARG A 253 6.33 10.40 -8.25
C ARG A 253 5.53 11.70 -8.36
N PHE A 254 4.49 11.86 -7.53
CA PHE A 254 3.71 13.09 -7.51
C PHE A 254 4.58 14.31 -7.16
N TYR A 255 5.45 14.17 -6.16
CA TYR A 255 6.35 15.24 -5.74
C TYR A 255 7.33 15.65 -6.86
N ALA A 256 7.91 14.67 -7.56
CA ALA A 256 8.78 14.93 -8.70
C ALA A 256 8.04 15.66 -9.83
N ARG A 257 6.82 15.26 -10.17
CA ARG A 257 5.98 15.96 -11.16
C ARG A 257 5.68 17.39 -10.72
N LEU A 258 5.35 17.59 -9.45
CA LEU A 258 5.04 18.91 -8.91
C LEU A 258 6.27 19.83 -8.98
N LEU A 259 7.46 19.33 -8.62
CA LEU A 259 8.72 20.05 -8.78
C LEU A 259 8.97 20.42 -10.25
N ASP A 260 8.81 19.48 -11.19
CA ASP A 260 9.00 19.73 -12.64
C ASP A 260 8.02 20.79 -13.20
N SER A 261 6.89 21.03 -12.52
CA SER A 261 5.93 22.07 -12.90
C SER A 261 6.35 23.49 -12.51
N PHE A 262 7.28 23.64 -11.56
CA PHE A 262 7.80 24.94 -11.12
C PHE A 262 9.08 25.33 -11.87
N HIS A 263 9.36 26.63 -11.91
CA HIS A 263 10.52 27.16 -12.63
C HIS A 263 11.84 26.81 -11.92
N GLN A 264 12.84 26.31 -12.67
CA GLN A 264 14.21 26.05 -12.16
C GLN A 264 14.30 24.99 -11.04
N ARG A 265 13.43 23.98 -11.08
CA ARG A 265 13.38 22.88 -10.11
C ARG A 265 13.70 21.52 -10.72
N GLU A 266 14.24 21.49 -11.94
CA GLU A 266 14.44 20.26 -12.72
C GLU A 266 15.42 19.30 -12.04
N GLU A 267 16.44 19.81 -11.34
CA GLU A 267 17.37 18.97 -10.58
C GLU A 267 16.71 18.30 -9.37
N GLU A 268 15.86 19.04 -8.65
CA GLU A 268 15.09 18.51 -7.51
C GLU A 268 14.05 17.49 -7.98
N ALA A 269 13.36 17.77 -9.09
CA ALA A 269 12.42 16.83 -9.71
C ALA A 269 13.11 15.52 -10.10
N ARG A 270 14.30 15.60 -10.70
CA ARG A 270 15.12 14.44 -11.05
C ARG A 270 15.51 13.64 -9.82
N ASP A 271 15.97 14.31 -8.76
CA ASP A 271 16.41 13.64 -7.54
C ASP A 271 15.23 12.99 -6.80
N ALA A 272 14.07 13.66 -6.74
CA ALA A 272 12.83 13.09 -6.22
C ALA A 272 12.36 11.86 -7.02
N SER A 273 12.45 11.92 -8.35
CA SER A 273 12.15 10.77 -9.22
C SER A 273 13.10 9.59 -8.96
N ARG A 274 14.40 9.85 -8.78
CA ARG A 274 15.35 8.79 -8.41
C ARG A 274 15.10 8.23 -7.02
N MET A 275 14.62 9.04 -6.08
CA MET A 275 14.15 8.54 -4.78
C MET A 275 12.92 7.63 -4.92
N CYS A 276 11.99 7.94 -5.83
CA CYS A 276 10.86 7.06 -6.16
C CYS A 276 11.34 5.66 -6.58
N LEU A 277 12.39 5.60 -7.42
CA LEU A 277 12.97 4.34 -7.93
C LEU A 277 13.80 3.56 -6.91
N ARG A 278 14.01 4.11 -5.71
CA ARG A 278 14.63 3.40 -4.57
C ARG A 278 13.60 2.75 -3.64
N LEU A 279 12.32 3.00 -3.86
CA LEU A 279 11.22 2.35 -3.15
C LEU A 279 10.77 1.12 -3.96
N PRO A 280 10.03 0.18 -3.35
CA PRO A 280 9.54 -0.99 -4.06
C PRO A 280 8.78 -0.57 -5.32
N LEU A 281 9.24 -1.00 -6.49
CA LEU A 281 8.78 -0.47 -7.77
C LEU A 281 7.28 -0.67 -8.02
N PRO A 282 6.63 -1.77 -7.58
CA PRO A 282 5.17 -1.91 -7.66
C PRO A 282 4.38 -0.79 -6.96
N THR A 283 5.00 0.02 -6.10
CA THR A 283 4.32 1.12 -5.39
C THR A 283 4.35 2.46 -6.15
N ILE A 284 4.99 2.51 -7.33
CA ILE A 284 5.07 3.71 -8.18
C ILE A 284 3.68 4.11 -8.72
N GLY A 285 2.89 3.13 -9.15
CA GLY A 285 1.59 3.38 -9.75
C GLY A 285 0.92 2.13 -10.33
N LEU A 286 -0.22 2.35 -10.99
CA LEU A 286 -1.10 1.32 -11.52
C LEU A 286 -0.77 0.92 -12.96
N THR A 287 -0.06 1.78 -13.69
CA THR A 287 0.12 1.67 -15.14
C THR A 287 1.59 1.80 -15.53
N ARG A 288 1.95 1.30 -16.72
CA ARG A 288 3.30 1.46 -17.27
C ARG A 288 3.63 2.92 -17.58
N GLU A 289 2.63 3.73 -17.92
CA GLU A 289 2.79 5.18 -18.08
C GLU A 289 3.26 5.84 -16.77
N ASP A 290 2.79 5.37 -15.61
CA ASP A 290 3.28 5.87 -14.32
C ASP A 290 4.79 5.62 -14.13
N PHE A 291 5.29 4.48 -14.60
CA PHE A 291 6.71 4.13 -14.56
C PHE A 291 7.52 4.93 -15.58
N LYS A 292 7.00 5.04 -16.81
CA LYS A 292 7.62 5.85 -17.87
C LYS A 292 7.81 7.29 -17.43
N GLU A 293 6.79 7.88 -16.80
CA GLU A 293 6.88 9.24 -16.29
C GLU A 293 8.03 9.41 -15.30
N VAL A 294 8.16 8.50 -14.34
CA VAL A 294 9.28 8.51 -13.38
C VAL A 294 10.61 8.34 -14.12
N ALA A 295 10.69 7.42 -15.09
CA ALA A 295 11.89 7.22 -15.90
C ALA A 295 12.32 8.50 -16.65
N VAL A 296 11.36 9.24 -17.20
CA VAL A 296 11.59 10.51 -17.90
C VAL A 296 12.06 11.59 -16.93
N LEU A 297 11.34 11.79 -15.82
CA LEU A 297 11.73 12.76 -14.79
C LEU A 297 13.10 12.45 -14.18
N GLY A 298 13.44 11.16 -14.05
CA GLY A 298 14.71 10.67 -13.51
C GLY A 298 15.89 10.74 -14.49
N LEU A 299 15.64 11.18 -15.74
CA LEU A 299 16.58 11.19 -16.86
C LEU A 299 17.16 9.80 -17.18
N ILE A 300 16.32 8.77 -17.08
CA ILE A 300 16.64 7.39 -17.46
C ILE A 300 16.06 7.09 -18.84
N ALA A 301 14.89 7.66 -19.14
CA ALA A 301 14.20 7.59 -20.43
C ALA A 301 14.04 9.00 -21.03
N ASP A 302 13.85 9.05 -22.33
CA ASP A 302 13.58 10.27 -23.09
C ASP A 302 12.07 10.49 -23.20
N LYS A 303 11.61 11.75 -23.28
CA LYS A 303 10.18 12.08 -23.41
C LYS A 303 9.50 11.40 -24.61
N GLY A 304 10.27 11.08 -25.66
CA GLY A 304 9.79 10.43 -26.88
C GLY A 304 9.75 8.90 -26.83
N ASP A 305 10.28 8.27 -25.78
CA ASP A 305 10.28 6.81 -25.66
C ASP A 305 8.85 6.26 -25.53
N SER A 306 8.63 5.07 -26.07
CA SER A 306 7.44 4.26 -25.76
C SER A 306 7.43 3.79 -24.31
N GLU A 307 6.28 3.29 -23.85
CA GLU A 307 6.20 2.65 -22.52
C GLU A 307 7.18 1.47 -22.44
N GLU A 308 7.26 0.63 -23.47
CA GLU A 308 8.17 -0.51 -23.53
C GLU A 308 9.65 -0.08 -23.48
N GLU A 309 10.03 0.94 -24.24
CA GLU A 309 11.40 1.46 -24.27
C GLU A 309 11.81 2.02 -22.90
N ALA A 310 10.92 2.79 -22.26
CA ALA A 310 11.17 3.32 -20.92
C ALA A 310 11.31 2.22 -19.87
N MET A 311 10.47 1.17 -19.93
CA MET A 311 10.53 0.03 -19.02
C MET A 311 11.84 -0.77 -19.19
N VAL A 312 12.31 -0.97 -20.43
CA VAL A 312 13.62 -1.60 -20.69
C VAL A 312 14.76 -0.75 -20.14
N LYS A 313 14.74 0.58 -20.32
CA LYS A 313 15.76 1.48 -19.77
C LYS A 313 15.76 1.44 -18.23
N LEU A 314 14.59 1.40 -17.60
CA LEU A 314 14.45 1.22 -16.15
C LEU A 314 15.03 -0.12 -15.68
N GLN A 315 14.75 -1.22 -16.40
CA GLN A 315 15.31 -2.54 -16.08
C GLN A 315 16.84 -2.55 -16.15
N VAL A 316 17.42 -1.98 -17.22
CA VAL A 316 18.88 -1.87 -17.35
C VAL A 316 19.48 -1.04 -16.21
N MET A 317 18.82 0.05 -15.80
CA MET A 317 19.23 0.85 -14.66
C MET A 317 19.18 0.05 -13.36
N TYR A 318 18.06 -0.65 -13.11
CA TYR A 318 17.83 -1.43 -11.90
C TYR A 318 18.86 -2.54 -11.72
N GLU A 319 19.15 -3.30 -12.78
CA GLU A 319 20.19 -4.35 -12.73
C GLU A 319 21.59 -3.77 -12.49
N LYS A 320 21.93 -2.64 -13.12
CA LYS A 320 23.23 -1.97 -12.88
C LYS A 320 23.38 -1.50 -11.43
N ILE A 321 22.34 -0.93 -10.83
CA ILE A 321 22.38 -0.53 -9.41
C ILE A 321 22.62 -1.77 -8.55
N ARG A 322 21.89 -2.85 -8.79
CA ARG A 322 22.02 -4.09 -8.03
C ARG A 322 23.38 -4.75 -8.20
N GLU A 323 23.96 -4.73 -9.39
CA GLU A 323 25.33 -5.21 -9.65
C GLU A 323 26.35 -4.37 -8.88
N HIS A 324 26.26 -3.05 -8.96
CA HIS A 324 27.13 -2.14 -8.22
C HIS A 324 27.04 -2.33 -6.70
N GLU A 325 25.84 -2.51 -6.14
CA GLU A 325 25.66 -2.77 -4.70
C GLU A 325 26.32 -4.09 -4.25
N LYS A 326 26.40 -5.09 -5.13
CA LYS A 326 27.12 -6.34 -4.86
C LYS A 326 28.64 -6.20 -4.97
N GLU A 327 29.12 -5.33 -5.85
CA GLU A 327 30.55 -5.11 -6.10
C GLU A 327 31.20 -4.18 -5.06
N ASP A 328 30.52 -3.09 -4.69
CA ASP A 328 31.05 -2.05 -3.80
C ASP A 328 31.10 -2.48 -2.32
N ASP A 329 30.34 -3.51 -1.93
CA ASP A 329 30.42 -4.09 -0.59
C ASP A 329 30.40 -5.63 -0.60
N PRO A 330 31.55 -6.27 -0.84
CA PRO A 330 31.70 -7.73 -0.70
C PRO A 330 31.46 -8.23 0.74
N GLN A 331 31.42 -7.32 1.73
CA GLN A 331 31.08 -7.58 3.13
C GLN A 331 29.61 -7.30 3.47
N ALA A 332 28.83 -6.61 2.62
CA ALA A 332 27.40 -6.35 2.84
C ALA A 332 26.63 -7.67 3.00
N ASN A 333 26.92 -8.64 2.14
CA ASN A 333 26.34 -9.98 2.23
C ASN A 333 26.92 -10.83 3.37
N GLN A 334 28.03 -10.43 4.01
CA GLN A 334 28.62 -11.16 5.14
C GLN A 334 27.97 -10.79 6.48
N GLY A 335 27.20 -9.70 6.53
CA GLY A 335 26.50 -9.21 7.73
C GLY A 335 24.97 -9.30 7.68
N MET A 336 24.38 -9.61 6.52
CA MET A 336 22.94 -9.75 6.37
C MET A 336 22.42 -11.02 7.04
N THR A 337 21.29 -10.91 7.73
CA THR A 337 20.60 -12.10 8.24
C THR A 337 19.94 -12.86 7.08
N PRO A 338 19.68 -14.18 7.22
CA PRO A 338 18.95 -14.94 6.21
C PRO A 338 17.62 -14.29 5.82
N GLU A 339 16.92 -13.70 6.79
CA GLU A 339 15.65 -12.98 6.57
C GLU A 339 15.82 -11.72 5.73
N GLN A 340 16.94 -11.00 5.88
CA GLN A 340 17.24 -9.82 5.05
C GLN A 340 17.58 -10.23 3.62
N MET A 341 18.37 -11.28 3.45
CA MET A 341 18.67 -11.82 2.11
C MET A 341 17.42 -12.30 1.39
N ALA A 342 16.53 -13.01 2.10
CA ALA A 342 15.25 -13.44 1.55
C ALA A 342 14.35 -12.24 1.19
N ALA A 343 14.37 -11.18 2.00
CA ALA A 343 13.63 -9.96 1.69
C ALA A 343 14.13 -9.26 0.43
N ASP A 344 15.45 -9.15 0.27
CA ASP A 344 16.07 -8.55 -0.91
C ASP A 344 15.82 -9.40 -2.17
N GLU A 345 15.85 -10.73 -2.06
CA GLU A 345 15.54 -11.64 -3.16
C GLU A 345 14.07 -11.57 -3.59
N ALA A 346 13.13 -11.55 -2.63
CA ALA A 346 11.71 -11.42 -2.93
C ALA A 346 11.36 -10.02 -3.49
N ASN A 347 11.97 -8.95 -2.98
CA ASN A 347 11.80 -7.60 -3.55
C ASN A 347 12.33 -7.53 -4.98
N TYR A 348 13.52 -8.09 -5.24
CA TYR A 348 14.07 -8.19 -6.58
C TYR A 348 13.11 -8.89 -7.54
N LEU A 349 12.55 -10.03 -7.14
CA LEU A 349 11.61 -10.78 -7.97
C LEU A 349 10.36 -9.97 -8.31
N LEU A 350 9.82 -9.21 -7.36
CA LEU A 350 8.65 -8.37 -7.57
C LEU A 350 8.95 -7.17 -8.48
N ASP A 351 10.05 -6.47 -8.22
CA ASP A 351 10.50 -5.30 -8.99
C ASP A 351 10.79 -5.66 -10.44
N THR A 352 11.53 -6.76 -10.69
CA THR A 352 11.81 -7.24 -12.05
C THR A 352 10.52 -7.65 -12.77
N THR A 353 9.54 -8.21 -12.06
CA THR A 353 8.26 -8.59 -12.66
C THR A 353 7.45 -7.35 -13.06
N ALA A 354 7.42 -6.33 -12.21
CA ALA A 354 6.81 -5.03 -12.55
C ALA A 354 7.46 -4.42 -13.81
N LEU A 355 8.79 -4.43 -13.89
CA LEU A 355 9.54 -3.84 -15.01
C LEU A 355 9.42 -4.62 -16.31
N THR A 356 9.37 -5.95 -16.25
CA THR A 356 9.25 -6.80 -17.44
C THR A 356 7.80 -6.94 -17.92
N GLY A 357 6.83 -6.61 -17.06
CA GLY A 357 5.42 -6.89 -17.30
C GLY A 357 5.11 -8.38 -17.39
N GLY A 358 5.93 -9.21 -16.75
CA GLY A 358 5.67 -10.64 -16.60
C GLY A 358 4.44 -10.88 -15.74
N PRO A 359 3.74 -12.01 -15.93
CA PRO A 359 2.55 -12.30 -15.13
C PRO A 359 2.94 -12.64 -13.69
N TRP A 360 2.26 -12.03 -12.72
CA TRP A 360 2.49 -12.23 -11.29
C TRP A 360 2.37 -13.70 -10.88
N ARG A 361 1.49 -14.47 -11.54
CA ARG A 361 1.31 -15.91 -11.26
C ARG A 361 2.61 -16.70 -11.35
N ASP A 362 3.51 -16.34 -12.26
CA ASP A 362 4.78 -17.06 -12.50
C ASP A 362 5.81 -16.77 -11.38
N THR A 363 5.60 -15.72 -10.58
CA THR A 363 6.47 -15.33 -9.46
C THR A 363 6.09 -16.00 -8.15
N ARG A 364 4.82 -16.38 -7.98
CA ARG A 364 4.23 -16.83 -6.72
C ARG A 364 4.97 -18.02 -6.12
N ALA A 365 5.25 -19.05 -6.93
CA ALA A 365 5.94 -20.26 -6.48
C ALA A 365 7.35 -19.95 -5.95
N LYS A 366 8.11 -19.12 -6.67
CA LYS A 366 9.45 -18.69 -6.27
C LYS A 366 9.42 -17.86 -4.99
N LEU A 367 8.46 -16.93 -4.87
CA LEU A 367 8.28 -16.15 -3.63
C LEU A 367 7.99 -17.06 -2.44
N ALA A 368 7.14 -18.08 -2.60
CA ALA A 368 6.85 -19.01 -1.52
C ALA A 368 8.09 -19.81 -1.10
N GLU A 369 8.91 -20.27 -2.04
CA GLU A 369 10.18 -20.93 -1.74
C GLU A 369 11.13 -20.02 -0.94
N ILE A 370 11.23 -18.73 -1.31
CA ILE A 370 12.02 -17.74 -0.58
C ILE A 370 11.52 -17.61 0.87
N PHE A 371 10.21 -17.48 1.10
CA PHE A 371 9.67 -17.37 2.45
C PHE A 371 9.82 -18.64 3.29
N ARG A 372 9.64 -19.82 2.69
CA ARG A 372 9.86 -21.11 3.38
C ARG A 372 11.31 -21.26 3.83
N SER A 373 12.27 -20.77 3.04
CA SER A 373 13.70 -20.85 3.38
C SER A 373 14.07 -20.15 4.69
N VAL A 374 13.25 -19.17 5.12
CA VAL A 374 13.41 -18.41 6.36
C VAL A 374 12.30 -18.69 7.39
N GLY A 375 11.56 -19.79 7.21
CA GLY A 375 10.54 -20.24 8.16
C GLY A 375 9.24 -19.42 8.19
N LYS A 376 8.99 -18.56 7.19
CA LYS A 376 7.76 -17.75 7.05
C LYS A 376 6.68 -18.52 6.28
N GLU A 377 6.26 -19.66 6.82
CA GLU A 377 5.27 -20.55 6.19
C GLU A 377 3.91 -19.88 5.94
N ASP A 378 3.49 -18.99 6.85
CA ASP A 378 2.26 -18.21 6.75
C ASP A 378 2.27 -17.24 5.56
N MET A 379 3.45 -16.66 5.26
CA MET A 379 3.62 -15.79 4.10
C MET A 379 3.77 -16.61 2.81
N ALA A 380 4.49 -17.74 2.87
CA ALA A 380 4.61 -18.66 1.74
C ALA A 380 3.23 -19.16 1.26
N ALA A 381 2.38 -19.57 2.20
CA ALA A 381 1.01 -19.99 1.92
C ALA A 381 0.14 -18.85 1.35
N PHE A 382 0.38 -17.61 1.79
CA PHE A 382 -0.34 -16.45 1.29
C PHE A 382 0.02 -16.08 -0.15
N VAL A 383 1.31 -16.06 -0.49
CA VAL A 383 1.75 -15.65 -1.84
C VAL A 383 1.54 -16.74 -2.88
N ASN A 384 1.58 -18.01 -2.47
CA ASN A 384 1.35 -19.16 -3.35
C ASN A 384 0.27 -20.09 -2.77
N PRO A 385 -1.00 -19.67 -2.82
CA PRO A 385 -2.09 -20.43 -2.22
C PRO A 385 -2.34 -21.78 -2.91
N TYR A 386 -1.86 -21.96 -4.14
CA TYR A 386 -2.17 -23.10 -5.00
C TYR A 386 -1.34 -24.36 -4.73
N LYS A 387 -0.18 -24.24 -4.09
CA LYS A 387 0.71 -25.39 -3.83
C LYS A 387 1.20 -25.38 -2.37
N PRO A 388 0.65 -26.27 -1.52
CA PRO A 388 1.08 -26.39 -0.13
C PRO A 388 2.57 -26.73 -0.02
#